data_AF-A0A1Y1WPP2-F1
#
_entry.id   AF-A0A1Y1WPP2-F1
#
_cell.length_a   1.000
_cell.length_b   1.000
_cell.length_c   1.000
_cell.angle_alpha   90.00
_cell.angle_beta   90.00
_cell.angle_gamma   90.00
#
_symmetry.space_group_name_H-M   'P 1'
#
loop_
_entity.id
_entity.type
_entity.pdbx_description
1 polymer ?
#
loop_
_entity_poly.entity_id
_entity_poly.type
_entity_poly.pdbx_seq_one_letter_code
_entity_poly.pdbx_strand_id
1 'polypeptide(L)'
;MTHLGVPRLKRRLSINTLTETLEDQELQSISLSRTLNKVENELKEVQEKIISQGKQQDDLEYLITEAKDLIVLTKNRIEENLRMVKKAKEYEAMIEANGRDVVSLENKKLNDKIENSKEEFRKFRIEFSDNVTQIKTRIAKYDYYCEQKSQNPVSQEIC
;
A
#
# COMPACT_ATOMS: atom_id res chain seq x y z
N MET A 1 17.23 -50.50 -2.40
CA MET A 1 16.07 -49.72 -1.92
C MET A 1 16.28 -49.53 -0.43
N THR A 2 16.40 -48.35 0.16
CA THR A 2 15.61 -47.12 0.02
C THR A 2 16.52 -45.90 0.30
N HIS A 3 16.56 -44.94 -0.64
CA HIS A 3 17.06 -43.60 -0.36
C HIS A 3 16.02 -42.88 0.50
N LEU A 4 16.39 -42.49 1.72
CA LEU A 4 15.64 -41.52 2.52
C LEU A 4 15.71 -40.16 1.81
N GLY A 5 14.73 -39.92 0.94
CA GLY A 5 14.52 -38.62 0.29
C GLY A 5 14.06 -37.61 1.32
N VAL A 6 15.00 -36.86 1.91
CA VAL A 6 14.68 -35.61 2.59
C VAL A 6 14.15 -34.64 1.52
N PRO A 7 12.94 -34.06 1.67
CA PRO A 7 12.48 -33.04 0.75
C PRO A 7 13.43 -31.84 0.85
N ARG A 8 14.25 -31.61 -0.19
CA ARG A 8 14.97 -30.35 -0.33
C ARG A 8 13.93 -29.28 -0.61
N LEU A 9 13.47 -28.59 0.44
CA LEU A 9 12.86 -27.27 0.31
C LEU A 9 13.90 -26.35 -0.33
N LYS A 10 13.93 -26.32 -1.67
CA LYS A 10 14.51 -25.19 -2.41
C LYS A 10 13.59 -24.00 -2.17
N ARG A 11 13.67 -23.39 -0.98
CA ARG A 11 13.29 -21.98 -0.85
C ARG A 11 14.26 -21.22 -1.74
N ARG A 12 13.83 -20.89 -2.95
CA ARG A 12 14.35 -19.72 -3.63
C ARG A 12 13.97 -18.54 -2.73
N LEU A 13 14.86 -18.16 -1.81
CA LEU A 13 14.93 -16.78 -1.38
C LEU A 13 15.20 -16.01 -2.67
N SER A 14 14.17 -15.34 -3.18
CA SER A 14 14.31 -14.46 -4.33
C SER A 14 15.47 -13.50 -4.05
N ILE A 15 16.25 -13.16 -5.08
CA ILE A 15 17.31 -12.16 -5.03
C ILE A 15 16.82 -10.81 -4.42
N ASN A 16 15.51 -10.59 -4.29
CA ASN A 16 14.88 -9.48 -3.54
C ASN A 16 15.09 -9.51 -2.00
N THR A 17 15.68 -10.55 -1.43
CA THR A 17 16.19 -10.55 -0.03
C THR A 17 17.65 -10.09 0.07
N LEU A 18 18.23 -9.51 -0.99
CA LEU A 18 19.41 -8.66 -0.84
C LEU A 18 19.00 -7.43 -0.02
N THR A 19 19.79 -7.11 0.99
CA THR A 19 19.56 -6.12 2.05
C THR A 19 18.95 -4.82 1.50
N GLU A 20 17.62 -4.71 1.57
CA GLU A 20 16.90 -3.49 1.16
C GLU A 20 17.46 -2.31 1.96
N THR A 21 17.99 -1.32 1.25
CA THR A 21 18.61 -0.14 1.85
C THR A 21 17.54 0.88 2.21
N LEU A 22 17.89 1.85 3.08
CA LEU A 22 16.99 2.96 3.38
C LEU A 22 16.73 3.84 2.14
N GLU A 23 17.71 3.93 1.23
CA GLU A 23 17.58 4.59 -0.07
C GLU A 23 16.49 3.90 -0.93
N ASP A 24 16.51 2.56 -0.99
CA ASP A 24 15.50 1.78 -1.71
C ASP A 24 14.10 2.02 -1.15
N GLN A 25 13.96 2.04 0.18
CA GLN A 25 12.67 2.27 0.83
C GLN A 25 12.14 3.70 0.62
N GLU A 26 13.03 4.70 0.57
CA GLU A 26 12.66 6.08 0.22
C GLU A 26 12.12 6.17 -1.22
N LEU A 27 12.84 5.58 -2.19
CA LEU A 27 12.40 5.52 -3.60
C LEU A 27 11.08 4.75 -3.75
N GLN A 28 10.93 3.65 -3.01
CA GLN A 28 9.69 2.89 -3.00
C GLN A 28 8.53 3.71 -2.45
N SER A 29 8.71 4.49 -1.37
CA SER A 29 7.66 5.36 -0.83
C SER A 29 7.13 6.35 -1.87
N ILE A 30 8.03 6.94 -2.68
CA ILE A 30 7.64 7.79 -3.81
C ILE A 30 6.82 7.00 -4.84
N SER A 31 7.22 5.77 -5.15
CA SER A 31 6.49 4.88 -6.07
C SER A 31 5.09 4.50 -5.55
N LEU A 32 4.96 4.21 -4.26
CA LEU A 32 3.69 3.92 -3.60
C LEU A 32 2.75 5.13 -3.69
N SER A 33 3.25 6.34 -3.40
CA SER A 33 2.49 7.58 -3.54
C SER A 33 1.98 7.80 -4.96
N ARG A 34 2.85 7.61 -5.97
CA ARG A 34 2.46 7.71 -7.38
C ARG A 34 1.38 6.70 -7.75
N THR A 35 1.50 5.47 -7.25
CA THR A 35 0.53 4.40 -7.51
C THR A 35 -0.82 4.72 -6.88
N LEU A 36 -0.85 5.19 -5.63
CA LEU A 36 -2.08 5.58 -4.95
C LEU A 36 -2.75 6.78 -5.64
N ASN A 37 -1.98 7.77 -6.08
CA ASN A 37 -2.51 8.91 -6.81
C ASN A 37 -3.15 8.50 -8.15
N LYS A 38 -2.62 7.48 -8.84
CA LYS A 38 -3.27 6.95 -10.05
C LYS A 38 -4.64 6.36 -9.73
N VAL A 39 -4.74 5.55 -8.68
CA VAL A 39 -6.00 4.92 -8.26
C VAL A 39 -7.00 5.97 -7.76
N GLU A 40 -6.53 7.01 -7.08
CA GLU A 40 -7.35 8.14 -6.68
C GLU A 40 -7.91 8.91 -7.89
N ASN A 41 -7.11 9.08 -8.95
CA ASN A 41 -7.58 9.68 -10.19
C ASN A 41 -8.60 8.78 -10.89
N GLU A 42 -8.36 7.47 -10.95
CA GLU A 42 -9.34 6.49 -11.48
C GLU A 42 -10.69 6.60 -10.73
N LEU A 43 -10.66 6.71 -9.40
CA LEU A 43 -11.87 6.91 -8.59
C LEU A 43 -12.61 8.21 -8.97
N LYS A 44 -11.88 9.32 -9.16
CA LYS A 44 -12.45 10.61 -9.56
C LYS A 44 -13.07 10.52 -10.95
N GLU A 45 -12.36 9.96 -11.92
CA GLU A 45 -12.83 9.80 -13.29
C GLU A 45 -14.13 8.97 -13.36
N VAL A 46 -14.19 7.85 -12.62
CA VAL A 46 -15.40 7.02 -12.56
C VAL A 46 -16.55 7.75 -11.88
N GLN A 47 -16.28 8.47 -10.78
CA GLN A 47 -17.31 9.25 -10.09
C GLN A 47 -17.86 10.36 -11.01
N GLU A 48 -17.00 11.13 -11.68
CA GLU A 48 -17.36 12.18 -12.61
C GLU A 48 -18.13 11.64 -13.83
N LYS A 49 -17.71 10.50 -14.38
CA LYS A 49 -18.44 9.78 -15.44
C LYS A 49 -19.88 9.46 -15.00
N ILE A 50 -20.08 8.92 -13.80
CA ILE A 50 -21.41 8.53 -13.33
C ILE A 50 -22.30 9.74 -13.05
N ILE A 51 -21.74 10.77 -12.43
CA ILE A 51 -22.46 12.04 -12.16
C ILE A 51 -22.87 12.70 -13.48
N SER A 52 -21.96 12.82 -14.45
CA SER A 52 -22.26 13.43 -15.76
C SER A 52 -23.30 12.66 -16.57
N GLN A 53 -23.42 11.35 -16.34
CA GLN A 53 -24.47 10.52 -16.95
C GLN A 53 -25.79 10.53 -16.17
N GLY A 54 -25.87 11.21 -15.02
CA GLY A 54 -27.05 11.22 -14.16
C GLY A 54 -27.38 9.84 -13.56
N LYS A 55 -26.39 8.95 -13.47
CA LYS A 55 -26.55 7.56 -13.00
C LYS A 55 -26.21 7.40 -11.52
N GLN A 56 -26.08 8.50 -10.80
CA GLN A 56 -25.75 8.49 -9.38
C GLN A 56 -26.84 7.74 -8.60
N GLN A 57 -26.43 6.94 -7.62
CA GLN A 57 -27.33 6.17 -6.76
C GLN A 57 -26.89 6.36 -5.31
N ASP A 58 -27.74 6.96 -4.49
CA ASP A 58 -27.43 7.28 -3.08
C ASP A 58 -26.98 6.04 -2.29
N ASP A 59 -27.57 4.88 -2.58
CA ASP A 59 -27.24 3.61 -1.92
C ASP A 59 -25.92 3.00 -2.37
N LEU A 60 -25.25 3.55 -3.38
CA LEU A 60 -23.92 3.15 -3.84
C LEU A 60 -22.82 4.16 -3.47
N GLU A 61 -23.17 5.37 -3.04
CA GLU A 61 -22.21 6.41 -2.63
C GLU A 61 -21.34 6.02 -1.43
N TYR A 62 -21.79 5.05 -0.61
CA TYR A 62 -20.95 4.49 0.45
C TYR A 62 -19.68 3.85 -0.11
N LEU A 63 -19.71 3.23 -1.30
CA LEU A 63 -18.53 2.61 -1.92
C LEU A 63 -17.47 3.66 -2.27
N ILE A 64 -17.92 4.82 -2.75
CA ILE A 64 -17.03 5.95 -3.05
C ILE A 64 -16.46 6.53 -1.75
N THR A 65 -17.30 6.69 -0.74
CA THR A 65 -16.87 7.21 0.57
C THR A 65 -15.82 6.30 1.19
N GLU A 66 -16.07 4.98 1.26
CA GLU A 66 -15.11 4.01 1.78
C GLU A 66 -13.80 4.00 0.98
N ALA A 67 -13.87 4.14 -0.35
CA ALA A 67 -12.69 4.21 -1.19
C ALA A 67 -11.86 5.48 -0.89
N LYS A 68 -12.51 6.64 -0.72
CA LYS A 68 -11.86 7.90 -0.35
C LYS A 68 -11.20 7.82 1.02
N ASP A 69 -11.90 7.26 2.01
CA ASP A 69 -11.37 7.09 3.37
C ASP A 69 -10.14 6.18 3.36
N LEU A 70 -10.18 5.07 2.62
CA LEU A 70 -9.04 4.16 2.50
C LEU A 70 -7.86 4.80 1.77
N ILE A 71 -8.10 5.66 0.77
CA ILE A 71 -7.05 6.46 0.12
C ILE A 71 -6.40 7.41 1.13
N VAL A 72 -7.18 8.16 1.90
CA VAL A 72 -6.65 9.11 2.90
C VAL A 72 -5.83 8.37 3.97
N LEU A 73 -6.36 7.27 4.50
CA LEU A 73 -5.66 6.42 5.45
C LEU A 73 -4.32 5.94 4.87
N THR A 74 -4.35 5.42 3.64
CA THR A 74 -3.15 4.89 2.98
C THR A 74 -2.13 5.99 2.72
N LYS A 75 -2.54 7.19 2.27
CA LYS A 75 -1.65 8.35 2.08
C LYS A 75 -0.93 8.71 3.37
N ASN A 76 -1.68 8.86 4.47
CA ASN A 76 -1.11 9.18 5.78
C ASN A 76 -0.07 8.14 6.21
N ARG A 77 -0.33 6.85 5.97
CA ARG A 77 0.62 5.78 6.26
C ARG A 77 1.86 5.80 5.38
N ILE A 78 1.76 6.17 4.09
CA ILE A 78 2.94 6.36 3.23
C ILE A 78 3.82 7.47 3.81
N GLU A 79 3.23 8.59 4.21
CA GLU A 79 3.96 9.73 4.77
C GLU A 79 4.62 9.39 6.11
N GLU A 80 3.92 8.70 7.01
CA GLU A 80 4.47 8.22 8.27
C GLU A 80 5.68 7.31 8.05
N ASN A 81 5.54 6.34 7.14
CA ASN A 81 6.61 5.43 6.79
C ASN A 81 7.80 6.14 6.16
N LEU A 82 7.56 7.14 5.29
CA LEU A 82 8.63 7.97 4.73
C LEU A 82 9.38 8.75 5.82
N ARG A 83 8.67 9.29 6.81
CA ARG A 83 9.30 9.97 7.96
C ARG A 83 10.15 9.02 8.78
N MET A 84 9.69 7.78 9.00
CA MET A 84 10.47 6.75 9.70
C MET A 84 11.75 6.40 8.94
N VAL A 85 11.67 6.19 7.62
CA VAL A 85 12.83 5.91 6.76
C VAL A 85 13.84 7.07 6.81
N LYS A 86 13.39 8.32 6.71
CA LYS A 86 14.28 9.50 6.83
C LYS A 86 14.97 9.56 8.18
N LYS A 87 14.24 9.30 9.26
CA LYS A 87 14.81 9.23 10.62
C LYS A 87 15.83 8.10 10.77
N ALA A 88 15.60 6.97 10.11
CA ALA A 88 16.56 5.87 10.08
C ALA A 88 17.86 6.27 9.33
N LYS A 89 17.76 7.07 8.26
CA LYS A 89 18.94 7.62 7.55
C LYS A 89 19.75 8.56 8.45
N GLU A 90 19.08 9.34 9.29
CA GLU A 90 19.75 10.17 10.30
C GLU A 90 20.52 9.30 11.31
N TYR A 91 19.93 8.19 11.77
CA TYR A 91 20.62 7.24 12.65
C TYR A 91 21.83 6.57 11.99
N GLU A 92 21.72 6.23 10.70
CA GLU A 92 22.82 5.67 9.92
C GLU A 92 23.99 6.66 9.84
N ALA A 93 23.70 7.94 9.55
CA ALA A 93 24.70 9.01 9.55
C ALA A 93 25.35 9.23 10.94
N MET A 94 24.60 9.10 12.03
CA MET A 94 25.15 9.17 13.39
C MET A 94 26.14 8.03 13.67
N ILE A 95 25.84 6.81 13.21
CA ILE A 95 26.75 5.66 13.34
C ILE A 95 28.05 5.92 12.56
N GLU A 96 27.95 6.47 11.35
CA GLU A 96 29.11 6.81 10.54
C GLU A 96 29.99 7.89 11.20
N ALA A 97 29.37 8.90 11.80
CA ALA A 97 30.06 10.00 12.49
C ALA A 97 30.74 9.56 13.80
N ASN A 98 30.14 8.62 14.54
CA ASN A 98 30.68 8.11 15.81
C ASN A 98 31.93 7.21 15.65
N GLY A 99 32.33 6.92 14.40
CA GLY A 99 33.35 5.93 14.09
C GLY A 99 32.77 4.52 14.09
N ARG A 100 33.24 3.69 13.14
CA ARG A 100 32.77 2.30 12.94
C ARG A 100 33.21 1.34 14.04
N ASP A 101 33.37 1.78 15.29
CA ASP A 101 33.47 0.84 16.40
C ASP A 101 32.08 0.25 16.63
N VAL A 102 31.83 -0.86 15.93
CA VAL A 102 30.62 -1.70 15.92
C VAL A 102 30.23 -2.20 17.32
N VAL A 103 31.09 -1.99 18.33
CA VAL A 103 30.99 -2.57 19.67
C VAL A 103 30.34 -1.62 20.69
N SER A 104 30.06 -0.35 20.34
CA SER A 104 29.39 0.55 21.29
C SER A 104 27.91 0.20 21.45
N LEU A 105 27.44 0.16 22.71
CA LEU A 105 26.03 -0.11 23.04
C LEU A 105 25.08 0.90 22.35
N GLU A 106 25.57 2.11 22.09
CA GLU A 106 24.83 3.17 21.40
C GLU A 106 24.64 2.86 19.92
N ASN A 107 25.69 2.42 19.22
CA ASN A 107 25.60 2.00 17.81
C ASN A 107 24.65 0.81 17.64
N LYS A 108 24.64 -0.14 18.60
CA LYS A 108 23.67 -1.25 18.60
C LYS A 108 22.22 -0.75 18.69
N LYS A 109 21.93 0.19 19.61
CA LYS A 109 20.59 0.77 19.76
C LYS A 109 20.13 1.52 18.51
N LEU A 110 21.03 2.19 17.81
CA LEU A 110 20.72 2.88 16.55
C LEU A 110 20.43 1.87 15.43
N ASN A 111 21.23 0.81 15.31
CA ASN A 111 20.97 -0.27 14.36
C ASN A 111 19.62 -0.96 14.61
N ASP A 112 19.26 -1.25 15.86
CA ASP A 112 17.96 -1.84 16.19
C ASP A 112 16.79 -0.95 15.74
N LYS A 113 16.94 0.38 15.85
CA LYS A 113 15.93 1.35 15.34
C LYS A 113 15.86 1.36 13.82
N ILE A 114 17.00 1.25 13.13
CA ILE A 114 17.05 1.18 11.66
C ILE A 114 16.35 -0.09 11.17
N GLU A 115 16.65 -1.24 11.76
CA GLU A 115 16.04 -2.51 11.36
C GLU A 115 14.54 -2.55 11.67
N ASN A 116 14.10 -1.99 12.81
CA ASN A 116 12.67 -1.83 13.09
C ASN A 116 11.98 -0.94 12.03
N SER A 117 12.59 0.18 11.64
CA SER A 117 12.05 1.03 10.57
C SER A 117 11.92 0.27 9.25
N LYS A 118 12.93 -0.53 8.88
CA LYS A 118 12.90 -1.33 7.65
C LYS A 118 11.78 -2.36 7.68
N GLU A 119 11.58 -3.00 8.82
CA GLU A 119 10.55 -4.03 8.97
C GLU A 119 9.14 -3.45 8.94
N GLU A 120 8.90 -2.33 9.62
CA GLU A 120 7.62 -1.62 9.56
C GLU A 120 7.28 -1.19 8.12
N PHE A 121 8.27 -0.71 7.37
CA PHE A 121 8.09 -0.37 5.96
C PHE A 121 7.68 -1.59 5.11
N ARG A 122 8.29 -2.76 5.35
CA ARG A 122 7.94 -4.00 4.64
C ARG A 122 6.52 -4.45 4.94
N LYS A 123 6.10 -4.43 6.21
CA LYS A 123 4.71 -4.74 6.58
C LYS A 123 3.73 -3.80 5.90
N PHE A 124 4.05 -2.50 5.91
CA PHE A 124 3.23 -1.50 5.24
C PHE A 124 3.11 -1.74 3.74
N ARG A 125 4.17 -2.19 3.04
CA ARG A 125 4.09 -2.51 1.61
C ARG A 125 3.13 -3.64 1.27
N ILE A 126 3.04 -4.65 2.14
CA ILE A 126 2.08 -5.75 1.98
C ILE A 126 0.67 -5.18 2.11
N GLU A 127 0.41 -4.45 3.21
CA GLU A 127 -0.88 -3.82 3.44
C GLU A 127 -1.27 -2.82 2.35
N PHE A 128 -0.32 -2.07 1.80
CA PHE A 128 -0.56 -1.14 0.70
C PHE A 128 -1.15 -1.86 -0.51
N SER A 129 -0.66 -3.06 -0.83
CA SER A 129 -1.16 -3.85 -1.97
C SER A 129 -2.61 -4.28 -1.74
N ASP A 130 -2.95 -4.65 -0.51
CA ASP A 130 -4.32 -5.00 -0.11
C ASP A 130 -5.24 -3.77 -0.15
N ASN A 131 -4.77 -2.62 0.34
CA ASN A 131 -5.52 -1.36 0.31
C ASN A 131 -5.83 -0.94 -1.13
N VAL A 132 -4.85 -0.99 -2.03
CA VAL A 132 -5.05 -0.70 -3.46
C VAL A 132 -6.08 -1.64 -4.08
N THR A 133 -6.01 -2.93 -3.77
CA THR A 133 -6.97 -3.94 -4.27
C THR A 133 -8.39 -3.66 -3.78
N GLN A 134 -8.51 -3.29 -2.51
CA GLN A 134 -9.78 -2.92 -1.89
C GLN A 134 -10.39 -1.65 -2.48
N ILE A 135 -9.57 -0.63 -2.77
CA ILE A 135 -10.02 0.61 -3.43
C ILE A 135 -10.52 0.27 -4.84
N LYS A 136 -9.72 -0.45 -5.63
CA LYS A 136 -10.09 -0.85 -7.00
C LYS A 136 -11.37 -1.67 -7.06
N THR A 137 -11.57 -2.55 -6.08
CA THR A 137 -12.81 -3.36 -5.99
C THR A 137 -14.03 -2.48 -5.75
N ARG A 138 -13.93 -1.44 -4.90
CA ARG A 138 -15.02 -0.49 -4.66
C ARG A 138 -15.34 0.34 -5.89
N ILE A 139 -14.32 0.84 -6.60
CA ILE A 139 -14.46 1.54 -7.87
C ILE A 139 -15.21 0.66 -8.88
N ALA A 140 -14.76 -0.59 -9.07
CA ALA A 140 -15.36 -1.51 -10.02
C ALA A 140 -16.82 -1.87 -9.66
N LYS A 141 -17.11 -2.08 -8.38
CA LYS A 141 -18.50 -2.32 -7.91
C LYS A 141 -19.38 -1.10 -8.16
N TYR A 142 -18.89 0.10 -7.88
CA TYR A 142 -19.63 1.34 -8.10
C TYR A 142 -19.96 1.52 -9.58
N ASP A 143 -18.98 1.38 -10.48
CA ASP A 143 -19.19 1.47 -11.93
C ASP A 143 -20.21 0.43 -12.42
N TYR A 144 -20.03 -0.83 -12.04
CA TYR A 144 -20.91 -1.92 -12.45
C TYR A 144 -22.36 -1.74 -11.99
N TYR A 145 -22.59 -1.47 -10.70
CA TYR A 145 -23.96 -1.40 -10.18
C TYR A 145 -24.69 -0.14 -10.63
N CYS A 146 -23.99 0.99 -10.81
CA CYS A 146 -24.58 2.17 -11.42
C CYS A 146 -25.01 1.90 -12.88
N GLU A 147 -24.20 1.17 -13.65
CA GLU A 147 -24.58 0.77 -15.02
C GLU A 147 -25.77 -0.20 -15.04
N GLN A 148 -25.80 -1.22 -14.18
CA GLN A 148 -26.89 -2.20 -14.14
C GLN A 148 -28.23 -1.61 -13.71
N LYS A 149 -28.25 -0.81 -12.63
CA LYS A 149 -29.50 -0.16 -12.17
C LYS A 149 -30.03 0.83 -13.20
N SER A 150 -29.15 1.46 -13.98
CA SER A 150 -29.56 2.35 -15.06
C SER A 150 -30.20 1.61 -16.25
N GLN A 151 -29.84 0.33 -16.47
CA GLN A 151 -30.40 -0.49 -17.55
C GLN A 151 -31.69 -1.20 -17.15
N ASN A 152 -31.88 -1.47 -15.85
CA ASN A 152 -33.12 -1.97 -15.27
C ASN A 152 -33.71 -0.89 -14.33
N PRO A 153 -34.27 0.22 -14.87
CA PRO A 153 -35.21 0.98 -14.08
C PRO A 153 -36.31 -0.02 -13.74
N VAL A 154 -36.52 -0.30 -12.47
CA VAL A 154 -37.63 -1.16 -12.04
C VAL A 154 -38.86 -0.67 -12.78
N SER A 155 -39.46 -1.54 -13.60
CA SER A 155 -40.83 -1.39 -14.07
C SER A 155 -41.72 -1.40 -12.82
N GLN A 156 -41.82 -0.24 -12.16
CA GLN A 156 -42.91 0.03 -11.24
C GLN A 156 -44.11 0.39 -12.09
N GLU A 157 -44.67 -0.64 -12.73
CA GLU A 157 -46.02 -0.60 -13.24
C GLU A 157 -46.93 -1.36 -12.26
N ILE A 158 -47.90 -0.60 -11.75
CA ILE A 158 -49.27 -1.00 -11.38
C ILE A 158 -49.46 -1.60 -9.97
N CYS A 159 -49.93 -0.74 -9.05
CA CYS A 159 -51.27 -0.82 -8.48
C CYS A 159 -51.63 0.49 -7.78
#